data_AF-A0A164QLD4-F1
#
_entry.id   AF-A0A164QLD4-F1
#
_cell.length_a   1.000
_cell.length_b   1.000
_cell.length_c   1.000
_cell.angle_alpha   90.00
_cell.angle_beta   90.00
_cell.angle_gamma   90.00
#
_symmetry.space_group_name_H-M   'P 1'
#
loop_
_entity.id
_entity.type
_entity.pdbx_description
1 polymer ?
#
loop_
_entity_poly.entity_id
_entity_poly.type
_entity_poly.pdbx_seq_one_letter_code
_entity_poly.pdbx_strand_id
1 'polypeptide(L)'
;MDGLLDGSDQFACMRNAIGVMCDEWDMGYRKLSFEKEGKSCGILIRIISVVKSSKGGPSMILLFKSVNLEALKSASEFRQWSRSSDGEQDVLRPHHSNSVLEQKLLYRLLSINAMRVADAYRPDRSDFEHDFTLSFIRPIGPLTMSDLGKLNAEAGCFICGSNDNHLRCTGCQSIIYCSKACQKEDWRRHKPLCNSLAGGTWTTLDFSPTNNLFTSQINRFHRSDQQLKIKKPNEGPPPNIHSDQPFLIKIQVNAFGSLVYDRARSFEWNVFSAEKPDTWAACHDMARTGFLGAKCYRWAKRESDWKLSICVDRVPDEMPKW
;
A
#
# COMPACT_ATOMS: atom_id res chain seq x y z
N MET A 1 -6.87 -16.73 -22.47
CA MET A 1 -6.74 -15.43 -21.76
C MET A 1 -7.72 -15.51 -20.60
N ASP A 2 -7.55 -16.51 -19.72
CA ASP A 2 -8.62 -17.08 -18.88
C ASP A 2 -8.14 -17.29 -17.45
N GLY A 3 -7.91 -16.20 -16.72
CA GLY A 3 -7.46 -16.32 -15.32
C GLY A 3 -7.58 -15.06 -14.46
N LEU A 4 -8.19 -13.98 -14.98
CA LEU A 4 -8.35 -12.71 -14.25
C LEU A 4 -9.79 -12.45 -13.80
N LEU A 5 -10.69 -13.42 -13.95
CA LEU A 5 -12.11 -13.33 -13.61
C LEU A 5 -12.48 -14.29 -12.46
N ASP A 6 -11.67 -14.34 -11.41
CA ASP A 6 -12.19 -14.69 -10.08
C ASP A 6 -12.21 -13.37 -9.29
N GLY A 7 -13.42 -12.83 -9.08
CA GLY A 7 -13.69 -11.44 -8.65
C GLY A 7 -13.24 -11.07 -7.24
N SER A 8 -12.29 -11.80 -6.65
CA SER A 8 -11.69 -11.50 -5.35
C SER A 8 -10.36 -10.75 -5.52
N ASP A 9 -10.16 -9.69 -4.73
CA ASP A 9 -8.87 -8.99 -4.62
C ASP A 9 -7.82 -9.97 -4.07
N GLN A 10 -6.93 -10.43 -4.95
CA GLN A 10 -5.95 -11.47 -4.64
C GLN A 10 -4.93 -11.03 -3.60
N PHE A 11 -4.65 -9.73 -3.51
CA PHE A 11 -3.82 -9.19 -2.43
C PHE A 11 -4.57 -9.25 -1.10
N ALA A 12 -5.88 -8.99 -1.10
CA ALA A 12 -6.71 -9.18 0.09
C ALA A 12 -6.74 -10.66 0.52
N CYS A 13 -6.89 -11.60 -0.41
CA CYS A 13 -6.82 -13.04 -0.13
C CYS A 13 -5.46 -13.44 0.48
N MET A 14 -4.34 -13.01 -0.12
CA MET A 14 -3.00 -13.27 0.45
C MET A 14 -2.86 -12.65 1.86
N ARG A 15 -3.45 -11.49 2.10
CA ARG A 15 -3.40 -10.84 3.41
C ARG A 15 -4.23 -11.61 4.45
N ASN A 16 -5.37 -12.18 4.05
CA ASN A 16 -6.15 -13.07 4.90
C ASN A 16 -5.38 -14.36 5.20
N ALA A 17 -4.67 -14.94 4.23
CA ALA A 17 -3.77 -16.07 4.45
C ALA A 17 -2.70 -15.79 5.52
N ILE A 18 -2.12 -14.58 5.52
CA ILE A 18 -1.21 -14.14 6.59
C ILE A 18 -1.94 -14.03 7.94
N GLY A 19 -3.19 -13.55 7.94
CA GLY A 19 -4.05 -13.53 9.12
C GLY A 19 -4.26 -14.91 9.73
N VAL A 20 -4.60 -15.90 8.89
CA VAL A 20 -4.74 -17.31 9.30
C VAL A 20 -3.45 -17.83 9.96
N MET A 21 -2.28 -17.49 9.42
CA MET A 21 -1.00 -17.88 10.05
C MET A 21 -0.84 -17.30 11.47
N CYS A 22 -1.32 -16.08 11.70
CA CYS A 22 -1.32 -15.47 13.03
C CYS A 22 -2.33 -16.16 13.96
N ASP A 23 -3.55 -16.39 13.49
CA ASP A 23 -4.61 -17.04 14.28
C ASP A 23 -4.18 -18.44 14.71
N GLU A 24 -3.65 -19.24 13.78
CA GLU A 24 -3.14 -20.59 14.07
C GLU A 24 -1.94 -20.55 15.03
N TRP A 25 -1.05 -19.55 14.91
CA TRP A 25 0.04 -19.36 15.88
C TRP A 25 -0.48 -19.08 17.30
N ASP A 26 -1.47 -18.20 17.43
CA ASP A 26 -2.10 -17.83 18.70
C ASP A 26 -2.86 -19.01 19.32
N MET A 27 -3.41 -19.91 18.49
CA MET A 27 -4.01 -21.18 18.91
C MET A 27 -2.99 -22.27 19.28
N GLY A 28 -1.69 -21.99 19.16
CA GLY A 28 -0.60 -22.91 19.50
C GLY A 28 -0.05 -23.71 18.32
N TYR A 29 -0.67 -23.62 17.14
CA TYR A 29 -0.22 -24.35 15.96
C TYR A 29 1.01 -23.74 15.31
N ARG A 30 1.87 -24.60 14.76
CA ARG A 30 3.15 -24.19 14.16
C ARG A 30 3.28 -24.59 12.70
N LYS A 31 2.50 -25.57 12.25
CA LYS A 31 2.60 -26.14 10.90
C LYS A 31 1.32 -25.87 10.13
N LEU A 32 1.47 -25.32 8.94
CA LEU A 32 0.35 -24.98 8.06
C LEU A 32 0.60 -25.54 6.65
N SER A 33 -0.48 -25.90 5.96
CA SER A 33 -0.46 -26.13 4.52
C SER A 33 -1.42 -25.17 3.82
N PHE A 34 -0.97 -24.53 2.76
CA PHE A 34 -1.82 -23.74 1.86
C PHE A 34 -2.09 -24.57 0.62
N GLU A 35 -3.36 -24.94 0.42
CA GLU A 35 -3.78 -25.88 -0.61
C GLU A 35 -5.04 -25.40 -1.33
N LYS A 36 -5.23 -25.81 -2.60
CA LYS A 36 -6.42 -25.47 -3.39
C LYS A 36 -7.10 -26.75 -3.80
N GLU A 37 -8.41 -26.84 -3.56
CA GLU A 37 -9.21 -27.99 -3.95
C GLU A 37 -9.06 -28.29 -5.46
N GLY A 38 -8.87 -29.57 -5.80
CA GLY A 38 -8.64 -30.02 -7.17
C GLY A 38 -7.27 -29.66 -7.74
N LYS A 39 -6.33 -29.18 -6.92
CA LYS A 39 -4.93 -28.92 -7.32
C LYS A 39 -3.98 -29.72 -6.42
N SER A 40 -3.00 -30.34 -7.06
CA SER A 40 -1.97 -31.14 -6.38
C SER A 40 -0.87 -30.27 -5.77
N CYS A 41 -0.73 -29.01 -6.18
CA CYS A 41 0.29 -28.10 -5.63
C CYS A 41 -0.17 -27.41 -4.35
N GLY A 42 0.77 -27.24 -3.41
CA GLY A 42 0.55 -26.47 -2.19
C GLY A 42 1.85 -25.93 -1.62
N ILE A 43 1.73 -25.21 -0.51
CA ILE A 43 2.86 -24.65 0.23
C ILE A 43 2.80 -25.19 1.66
N LEU A 44 3.85 -25.86 2.11
CA LEU A 44 4.04 -26.20 3.52
C LEU A 44 4.77 -25.06 4.21
N ILE A 45 4.31 -24.72 5.41
CA ILE A 45 4.90 -23.68 6.24
C ILE A 45 5.08 -24.22 7.66
N ARG A 46 6.25 -24.03 8.26
CA ARG A 46 6.43 -24.11 9.71
C ARG A 46 6.85 -22.76 10.26
N ILE A 47 6.06 -22.24 11.19
CA ILE A 47 6.38 -21.04 11.94
C ILE A 47 7.35 -21.41 13.05
N ILE A 48 8.55 -20.83 13.02
CA ILE A 48 9.61 -21.08 14.01
C ILE A 48 9.38 -20.21 15.25
N SER A 49 9.16 -18.91 15.05
CA SER A 49 9.06 -17.95 16.14
C SER A 49 8.40 -16.66 15.69
N VAL A 50 7.73 -15.97 16.62
CA VAL A 50 7.28 -14.60 16.44
C VAL A 50 8.12 -13.68 17.32
N VAL A 51 8.88 -12.78 16.68
CA VAL A 51 9.78 -11.84 17.38
C VAL A 51 9.28 -10.40 17.23
N LYS A 52 9.49 -9.58 18.25
CA LYS A 52 9.24 -8.14 18.18
C LYS A 52 10.39 -7.44 17.46
N SER A 53 10.11 -6.76 16.36
CA SER A 53 11.13 -5.99 15.65
C SER A 53 11.55 -4.75 16.44
N SER A 54 12.82 -4.33 16.29
CA SER A 54 13.35 -3.07 16.86
C SER A 54 12.58 -1.82 16.41
N LYS A 55 11.97 -1.87 15.22
CA LYS A 55 11.11 -0.78 14.68
C LYS A 55 9.63 -0.94 15.05
N GLY A 56 9.29 -1.88 15.92
CA GLY A 56 7.92 -2.22 16.28
C GLY A 56 7.25 -3.23 15.34
N GLY A 57 6.18 -3.85 15.85
CA GLY A 57 5.40 -4.88 15.19
C GLY A 57 6.01 -6.30 15.28
N PRO A 58 5.15 -7.34 15.20
CA PRO A 58 5.60 -8.73 15.17
C PRO A 58 6.29 -9.05 13.83
N SER A 59 7.25 -9.96 13.86
CA SER A 59 7.87 -10.57 12.69
C SER A 59 7.85 -12.07 12.90
N MET A 60 7.20 -12.77 11.98
CA MET A 60 7.06 -14.21 12.00
C MET A 60 8.21 -14.81 11.18
N ILE A 61 9.07 -15.58 11.84
CA ILE A 61 10.16 -16.33 11.20
C ILE A 61 9.65 -17.72 10.89
N LEU A 62 9.84 -18.19 9.66
CA LEU A 62 9.25 -19.43 9.19
C LEU A 62 10.10 -20.14 8.15
N LEU A 63 9.83 -21.43 8.00
CA LEU A 63 10.30 -22.27 6.91
C LEU A 63 9.16 -22.49 5.94
N PHE A 64 9.44 -22.51 4.63
CA PHE A 64 8.43 -22.83 3.63
C PHE A 64 8.97 -23.67 2.48
N LYS A 65 8.09 -24.44 1.84
CA LYS A 65 8.40 -25.25 0.66
C LYS A 65 7.17 -25.39 -0.23
N SER A 66 7.34 -25.24 -1.54
CA SER A 66 6.30 -25.63 -2.50
C SER A 66 6.40 -27.13 -2.77
N VAL A 67 5.26 -27.79 -2.75
CA VAL A 67 5.19 -29.26 -2.82
C VAL A 67 4.04 -29.72 -3.71
N ASN A 68 4.15 -30.95 -4.19
CA ASN A 68 2.99 -31.71 -4.66
C ASN A 68 2.41 -32.49 -3.47
N LEU A 69 1.27 -32.03 -2.94
CA LEU A 69 0.63 -32.59 -1.75
C LEU A 69 0.12 -34.01 -1.97
N GLU A 70 -0.35 -34.35 -3.18
CA GLU A 70 -0.82 -35.71 -3.49
C GLU A 70 0.33 -36.71 -3.41
N ALA A 71 1.50 -36.34 -3.94
CA ALA A 71 2.70 -37.17 -3.87
C ALA A 71 3.23 -37.31 -2.43
N LEU A 72 3.05 -36.30 -1.57
CA LEU A 72 3.53 -36.34 -0.18
C LEU A 72 2.66 -37.15 0.77
N LYS A 73 1.37 -37.32 0.50
CA LYS A 73 0.44 -38.04 1.39
C LYS A 73 0.88 -39.49 1.66
N SER A 74 1.61 -40.12 0.74
CA SER A 74 2.13 -41.49 0.88
C SER A 74 3.44 -41.56 1.69
N ALA A 75 4.21 -40.48 1.77
CA ALA A 75 5.50 -40.45 2.45
C ALA A 75 5.34 -40.61 3.97
N SER A 76 6.09 -41.53 4.58
CA SER A 76 6.10 -41.78 6.02
C SER A 76 6.63 -40.56 6.79
N GLU A 77 7.70 -39.94 6.29
CA GLU A 77 8.33 -38.76 6.88
C GLU A 77 7.35 -37.57 6.95
N PHE A 78 6.57 -37.34 5.89
CA PHE A 78 5.53 -36.31 5.89
C PHE A 78 4.42 -36.62 6.91
N ARG A 79 4.00 -37.88 7.02
CA ARG A 79 2.99 -38.30 8.00
C ARG A 79 3.48 -38.12 9.45
N GLN A 80 4.77 -38.34 9.70
CA GLN A 80 5.37 -38.09 11.00
C GLN A 80 5.49 -36.58 11.28
N TRP A 81 6.01 -35.81 10.31
CA TRP A 81 6.15 -34.36 10.43
C TRP A 81 4.81 -33.66 10.66
N SER A 82 3.74 -34.09 9.97
CA SER A 82 2.40 -33.51 10.09
C SER A 82 1.67 -33.81 11.41
N ARG A 83 2.19 -34.76 12.22
CA ARG A 83 1.53 -35.26 13.44
C ARG A 83 2.42 -35.22 14.70
N SER A 84 3.55 -34.50 14.65
CA SER A 84 4.63 -34.70 15.61
C SER A 84 4.26 -34.48 17.10
N SER A 85 5.12 -35.04 17.96
CA SER A 85 4.81 -35.93 19.08
C SER A 85 4.66 -35.27 20.46
N ASP A 86 4.67 -33.93 20.55
CA ASP A 86 4.85 -33.20 21.82
C ASP A 86 3.57 -32.53 22.37
N GLY A 87 2.41 -32.83 21.80
CA GLY A 87 1.10 -32.36 22.29
C GLY A 87 0.08 -32.10 21.19
N GLU A 88 -1.18 -31.84 21.56
CA GLU A 88 -2.30 -31.60 20.62
C GLU A 88 -2.09 -30.40 19.66
N GLN A 89 -1.09 -29.55 19.91
CA GLN A 89 -0.86 -28.28 19.21
C GLN A 89 0.20 -28.35 18.08
N ASP A 90 0.85 -29.49 17.81
CA ASP A 90 1.89 -29.63 16.76
C ASP A 90 1.42 -30.36 15.48
N VAL A 91 0.10 -30.34 15.25
CA VAL A 91 -0.56 -30.94 14.07
C VAL A 91 -0.55 -29.96 12.89
N LEU A 92 -0.39 -30.49 11.67
CA LEU A 92 -0.50 -29.72 10.42
C LEU A 92 -1.93 -29.19 10.21
N ARG A 93 -2.04 -27.87 10.02
CA ARG A 93 -3.30 -27.16 9.82
C ARG A 93 -3.52 -26.80 8.35
N PRO A 94 -4.50 -27.39 7.66
CA PRO A 94 -4.77 -27.06 6.26
C PRO A 94 -5.57 -25.76 6.15
N HIS A 95 -5.11 -24.87 5.28
CA HIS A 95 -5.83 -23.69 4.80
C HIS A 95 -6.19 -23.89 3.34
N HIS A 96 -7.49 -23.82 3.05
CA HIS A 96 -8.00 -23.90 1.68
C HIS A 96 -7.96 -22.51 1.03
N SER A 97 -6.98 -22.30 0.17
CA SER A 97 -6.83 -21.06 -0.59
C SER A 97 -8.01 -20.83 -1.52
N ASN A 98 -8.42 -19.57 -1.66
CA ASN A 98 -9.52 -19.19 -2.53
C ASN A 98 -9.11 -19.33 -4.00
N SER A 99 -7.85 -18.99 -4.32
CA SER A 99 -7.31 -19.09 -5.67
C SER A 99 -5.88 -19.65 -5.69
N VAL A 100 -5.45 -20.14 -6.86
CA VAL A 100 -4.03 -20.50 -7.10
C VAL A 100 -3.13 -19.25 -7.11
N LEU A 101 -3.69 -18.09 -7.44
CA LEU A 101 -2.94 -16.84 -7.48
C LEU A 101 -2.60 -16.34 -6.07
N GLU A 102 -3.47 -16.55 -5.09
CA GLU A 102 -3.20 -16.35 -3.65
C GLU A 102 -1.93 -17.08 -3.21
N GLN A 103 -1.82 -18.38 -3.54
CA GLN A 103 -0.65 -19.21 -3.22
C GLN A 103 0.61 -18.69 -3.91
N LYS A 104 0.51 -18.36 -5.20
CA LYS A 104 1.65 -17.79 -5.96
C LYS A 104 2.13 -16.48 -5.37
N LEU A 105 1.22 -15.61 -4.95
CA LEU A 105 1.56 -14.33 -4.31
C LEU A 105 2.24 -14.57 -2.95
N LEU A 106 1.69 -15.45 -2.12
CA LEU A 106 2.30 -15.83 -0.84
C LEU A 106 3.70 -16.41 -1.02
N TYR A 107 3.85 -17.37 -1.94
CA TYR A 107 5.15 -17.96 -2.28
C TYR A 107 6.15 -16.91 -2.77
N ARG A 108 5.71 -15.98 -3.63
CA ARG A 108 6.55 -14.90 -4.14
C ARG A 108 7.00 -13.96 -3.03
N LEU A 109 6.11 -13.57 -2.12
CA LEU A 109 6.43 -12.76 -0.95
C LEU A 109 7.49 -13.45 -0.08
N LEU A 110 7.28 -14.73 0.25
CA LEU A 110 8.20 -15.53 1.04
C LEU A 110 9.57 -15.67 0.37
N SER A 111 9.59 -15.89 -0.95
CA SER A 111 10.83 -15.98 -1.73
C SER A 111 11.60 -14.67 -1.74
N ILE A 112 10.91 -13.53 -1.88
CA ILE A 112 11.55 -12.21 -1.84
C ILE A 112 12.14 -11.94 -0.45
N ASN A 113 11.42 -12.30 0.62
CA ASN A 113 11.88 -12.11 1.98
C ASN A 113 13.02 -13.04 2.37
N ALA A 114 13.06 -14.26 1.82
CA ALA A 114 14.16 -15.21 2.03
C ALA A 114 15.52 -14.62 1.65
N MET A 115 15.58 -13.84 0.56
CA MET A 115 16.81 -13.14 0.13
C MET A 115 17.31 -12.07 1.11
N ARG A 116 16.53 -11.74 2.14
CA ARG A 116 16.84 -10.72 3.16
C ARG A 116 17.12 -11.33 4.53
N VAL A 117 17.11 -12.66 4.65
CA VAL A 117 17.49 -13.36 5.88
C VAL A 117 19.00 -13.38 5.97
N ALA A 118 19.56 -13.08 7.15
CA ALA A 118 21.00 -13.13 7.36
C ALA A 118 21.49 -14.59 7.39
N ASP A 119 22.57 -14.89 6.65
CA ASP A 119 23.15 -16.24 6.53
C ASP A 119 23.57 -16.87 7.87
N ALA A 120 23.87 -16.02 8.86
CA ALA A 120 24.24 -16.45 10.21
C ALA A 120 23.07 -17.05 11.01
N TYR A 121 21.82 -16.74 10.64
CA TYR A 121 20.65 -17.22 11.38
C TYR A 121 20.25 -18.61 10.89
N ARG A 122 20.49 -19.63 11.72
CA ARG A 122 20.24 -21.04 11.42
C ARG A 122 19.31 -21.64 12.48
N PRO A 123 17.99 -21.62 12.28
CA PRO A 123 17.04 -22.22 13.20
C PRO A 123 17.06 -23.75 13.11
N ASP A 124 16.61 -24.40 14.17
CA ASP A 124 16.46 -25.86 14.21
C ASP A 124 15.51 -26.34 13.12
N ARG A 125 15.86 -27.48 12.51
CA ARG A 125 15.12 -28.12 11.42
C ARG A 125 14.98 -29.60 11.73
N SER A 126 13.83 -30.18 11.43
CA SER A 126 13.70 -31.65 11.38
C SER A 126 14.32 -32.18 10.09
N ASP A 127 14.55 -33.51 10.02
CA ASP A 127 15.07 -34.16 8.82
C ASP A 127 14.20 -33.91 7.59
N PHE A 128 12.88 -33.80 7.76
CA PHE A 128 11.95 -33.48 6.67
C PHE A 128 12.09 -32.04 6.14
N GLU A 129 12.74 -31.14 6.89
CA GLU A 129 12.82 -29.71 6.60
C GLU A 129 14.17 -29.28 6.00
N HIS A 130 15.02 -30.24 5.64
CA HIS A 130 16.36 -29.97 5.11
C HIS A 130 16.33 -29.09 3.85
N ASP A 131 15.30 -29.22 3.01
CA ASP A 131 15.13 -28.48 1.77
C ASP A 131 14.09 -27.35 1.85
N PHE A 132 13.64 -26.99 3.06
CA PHE A 132 12.76 -25.84 3.24
C PHE A 132 13.55 -24.54 3.17
N THR A 133 12.96 -23.52 2.55
CA THR A 133 13.55 -22.18 2.50
C THR A 133 13.20 -21.41 3.76
N LEU A 134 14.21 -20.78 4.37
CA LEU A 134 14.01 -19.89 5.51
C LEU A 134 13.57 -18.51 5.06
N SER A 135 12.54 -17.96 5.69
CA SER A 135 11.97 -16.66 5.36
C SER A 135 11.38 -16.00 6.61
N PHE A 136 10.82 -14.82 6.40
CA PHE A 136 10.06 -14.12 7.41
C PHE A 136 8.86 -13.40 6.78
N ILE A 137 7.82 -13.20 7.56
CA ILE A 137 6.71 -12.31 7.24
C ILE A 137 6.63 -11.26 8.34
N ARG A 138 6.46 -10.01 7.91
CA ARG A 138 6.02 -8.95 8.81
C ARG A 138 4.56 -8.69 8.48
N PRO A 139 3.61 -8.91 9.40
CA PRO A 139 2.23 -8.48 9.19
C PRO A 139 2.24 -6.97 8.99
N ILE A 140 2.12 -6.55 7.72
CA ILE A 140 2.09 -5.14 7.37
C ILE A 140 0.69 -4.67 7.75
N GLY A 141 0.58 -3.90 8.84
CA GLY A 141 -0.62 -3.10 9.09
C GLY A 141 -0.93 -2.24 7.85
N PRO A 142 -2.17 -1.74 7.69
CA PRO A 142 -2.51 -0.95 6.51
C PRO A 142 -1.45 0.13 6.27
N LEU A 143 -0.94 0.20 5.03
CA LEU A 143 0.00 1.25 4.66
C LEU A 143 -0.65 2.59 4.98
N THR A 144 0.08 3.46 5.67
CA THR A 144 -0.45 4.79 5.91
C THR A 144 -0.55 5.54 4.59
N MET A 145 -1.38 6.58 4.54
CA MET A 145 -1.50 7.38 3.32
C MET A 145 -0.17 8.03 2.91
N SER A 146 0.69 8.35 3.87
CA SER A 146 2.04 8.85 3.56
C SER A 146 2.93 7.74 2.97
N ASP A 147 2.84 6.51 3.47
CA ASP A 147 3.58 5.38 2.89
C ASP A 147 3.11 5.10 1.47
N LEU A 148 1.78 5.10 1.24
CA LEU A 148 1.20 4.99 -0.10
C LEU A 148 1.65 6.15 -1.00
N GLY A 149 1.69 7.38 -0.50
CA GLY A 149 2.17 8.53 -1.25
C GLY A 149 3.63 8.37 -1.70
N LYS A 150 4.50 7.87 -0.81
CA LYS A 150 5.91 7.60 -1.12
C LYS A 150 6.08 6.46 -2.11
N LEU A 151 5.35 5.35 -1.91
CA LEU A 151 5.40 4.20 -2.82
C LEU A 151 4.86 4.52 -4.22
N ASN A 152 3.90 5.45 -4.33
CA ASN A 152 3.38 5.92 -5.61
C ASN A 152 4.25 7.01 -6.26
N ALA A 153 5.28 7.54 -5.58
CA ALA A 153 6.18 8.52 -6.18
C ALA A 153 7.03 7.91 -7.30
N GLU A 154 7.33 6.61 -7.19
CA GLU A 154 8.06 5.80 -8.16
C GLU A 154 7.09 4.96 -9.01
N ALA A 155 6.00 5.57 -9.48
CA ALA A 155 5.03 4.87 -10.30
C ALA A 155 5.63 4.54 -11.68
N GLY A 156 5.94 3.26 -11.87
CA GLY A 156 6.33 2.71 -13.17
C GLY A 156 5.22 2.73 -14.21
N CYS A 157 5.53 2.24 -15.41
CA CYS A 157 4.59 2.16 -16.51
C CYS A 157 3.26 1.51 -16.09
N PHE A 158 2.14 2.17 -16.37
CA PHE A 158 0.80 1.66 -16.04
C PHE A 158 0.50 0.29 -16.66
N ILE A 159 1.07 -0.01 -17.84
CA ILE A 159 0.85 -1.28 -18.55
C ILE A 159 1.80 -2.38 -18.07
N CYS A 160 3.10 -2.12 -17.99
CA CYS A 160 4.10 -3.18 -17.76
C CYS A 160 4.89 -3.05 -16.45
N GLY A 161 4.71 -1.96 -15.71
CA GLY A 161 5.40 -1.71 -14.44
C GLY A 161 6.89 -1.36 -14.54
N SER A 162 7.46 -1.24 -15.76
CA SER A 162 8.87 -0.83 -15.94
C SER A 162 9.09 0.61 -15.47
N ASN A 163 10.25 0.83 -14.82
CA ASN A 163 10.74 2.13 -14.37
C ASN A 163 11.83 2.72 -15.29
N ASP A 164 12.12 2.08 -16.42
CA ASP A 164 13.25 2.46 -17.30
C ASP A 164 13.05 3.81 -17.97
N ASN A 165 11.79 4.24 -18.15
CA ASN A 165 11.41 5.50 -18.75
C ASN A 165 10.09 6.00 -18.15
N HIS A 166 9.94 7.32 -18.04
CA HIS A 166 8.74 7.96 -17.49
C HIS A 166 8.14 8.93 -18.52
N LEU A 167 7.22 8.43 -19.34
CA LEU A 167 6.41 9.22 -20.27
C LEU A 167 5.02 9.45 -19.66
N ARG A 168 4.78 10.67 -19.17
CA ARG A 168 3.43 11.07 -18.72
C ARG A 168 2.52 11.32 -19.91
N CYS A 169 1.22 11.03 -19.73
CA CYS A 169 0.21 11.49 -20.68
C CYS A 169 0.28 13.02 -20.78
N THR A 170 0.46 13.55 -21.99
CA THR A 170 0.59 15.00 -22.22
C THR A 170 -0.69 15.78 -21.95
N GLY A 171 -1.85 15.11 -21.97
CA GLY A 171 -3.14 15.70 -21.64
C GLY A 171 -3.33 15.85 -20.13
N CYS A 172 -3.60 14.75 -19.44
CA CYS A 172 -3.95 14.76 -18.01
C CYS A 172 -2.75 14.78 -17.06
N GLN A 173 -1.56 14.39 -17.53
CA GLN A 173 -0.35 14.20 -16.73
C GLN A 173 -0.48 13.23 -15.52
N SER A 174 -1.57 12.47 -15.46
CA SER A 174 -1.91 11.60 -14.33
C SER A 174 -1.37 10.18 -14.43
N ILE A 175 -1.14 9.68 -15.66
CA ILE A 175 -0.66 8.32 -15.92
C ILE A 175 0.73 8.35 -16.54
N ILE A 176 1.59 7.42 -16.12
CA ILE A 176 2.96 7.22 -16.60
C ILE A 176 3.03 5.95 -17.44
N TYR A 177 3.75 6.02 -18.56
CA TYR A 177 4.08 4.90 -19.43
C TYR A 177 5.59 4.85 -19.64
N CYS A 178 6.16 3.69 -19.95
CA CYS A 178 7.57 3.61 -20.35
C CYS A 178 7.79 3.99 -21.83
N SER A 179 6.73 3.96 -22.64
CA SER A 179 6.82 4.23 -24.08
C SER A 179 5.48 4.65 -24.69
N LYS A 180 5.54 5.21 -25.90
CA LYS A 180 4.34 5.48 -26.72
C LYS A 180 3.56 4.22 -27.08
N ALA A 181 4.21 3.04 -27.11
CA ALA A 181 3.55 1.77 -27.36
C ALA A 181 2.59 1.43 -26.21
N CYS A 182 3.08 1.47 -24.96
CA CYS A 182 2.24 1.27 -23.78
C CYS A 182 1.12 2.32 -23.66
N GLN A 183 1.40 3.58 -24.00
CA GLN A 183 0.36 4.61 -24.04
C GLN A 183 -0.74 4.28 -25.07
N LYS A 184 -0.35 3.84 -26.28
CA LYS A 184 -1.30 3.48 -27.35
C LYS A 184 -2.12 2.24 -27.00
N GLU A 185 -1.52 1.29 -26.28
CA GLU A 185 -2.21 0.11 -25.76
C GLU A 185 -3.29 0.48 -24.74
N ASP A 186 -2.98 1.37 -23.78
CA ASP A 186 -3.96 1.84 -22.80
C ASP A 186 -4.99 2.81 -23.40
N TRP A 187 -4.71 3.42 -24.55
CA TRP A 187 -5.43 4.59 -25.06
C TRP A 187 -6.95 4.40 -25.18
N ARG A 188 -7.42 3.20 -25.57
CA ARG A 188 -8.87 2.94 -25.66
C ARG A 188 -9.57 3.07 -24.30
N ARG A 189 -8.91 2.66 -23.23
CA ARG A 189 -9.41 2.74 -21.85
C ARG A 189 -9.15 4.13 -21.26
N HIS A 190 -7.98 4.70 -21.53
CA HIS A 190 -7.58 5.99 -20.96
C HIS A 190 -8.27 7.19 -21.61
N LYS A 191 -8.44 7.22 -22.94
CA LYS A 191 -9.02 8.36 -23.67
C LYS A 191 -10.35 8.87 -23.09
N PRO A 192 -11.36 8.03 -22.79
CA PRO A 192 -12.61 8.52 -22.20
C PRO A 192 -12.43 9.07 -20.77
N LEU A 193 -11.35 8.69 -20.09
CA LEU A 193 -10.98 9.08 -18.73
C LEU A 193 -9.78 10.03 -18.72
N CYS A 194 -9.51 10.75 -19.81
CA CYS A 194 -8.35 11.64 -19.88
C CYS A 194 -8.83 13.09 -19.78
N ASN A 195 -8.85 13.65 -18.57
CA ASN A 195 -9.14 15.07 -18.38
C ASN A 195 -7.86 15.90 -18.56
N SER A 196 -7.76 16.51 -19.74
CA SER A 196 -6.63 17.36 -20.08
C SER A 196 -6.51 18.55 -19.11
N LEU A 197 -5.30 18.80 -18.62
CA LEU A 197 -4.98 20.01 -17.85
C LEU A 197 -4.75 21.23 -18.76
N ALA A 198 -4.63 21.02 -20.07
CA ALA A 198 -4.47 22.11 -21.03
C ALA A 198 -5.76 22.97 -21.05
N GLY A 199 -5.58 24.29 -20.89
CA GLY A 199 -6.69 25.24 -20.85
C GLY A 199 -7.53 25.21 -19.55
N GLY A 200 -7.05 24.53 -18.50
CA GLY A 200 -7.64 24.66 -17.16
C GLY A 200 -7.47 26.08 -16.61
N THR A 201 -8.40 26.50 -15.77
CA THR A 201 -8.32 27.77 -15.03
C THR A 201 -7.52 27.55 -13.76
N TRP A 202 -6.49 28.38 -13.53
CA TRP A 202 -5.58 28.26 -12.38
C TRP A 202 -5.68 29.50 -11.51
N THR A 203 -5.75 29.29 -10.20
CA THR A 203 -5.74 30.35 -9.19
C THR A 203 -4.55 30.16 -8.27
N THR A 204 -3.71 31.18 -8.14
CA THR A 204 -2.59 31.17 -7.19
C THR A 204 -3.09 31.53 -5.80
N LEU A 205 -2.84 30.63 -4.84
CA LEU A 205 -3.16 30.84 -3.43
C LEU A 205 -1.88 30.93 -2.60
N ASP A 206 -1.89 31.87 -1.64
CA ASP A 206 -0.82 32.11 -0.69
C ASP A 206 -1.08 31.40 0.64
N PHE A 207 -0.10 30.62 1.08
CA PHE A 207 -0.12 29.89 2.34
C PHE A 207 0.87 30.50 3.34
N SER A 208 0.78 30.08 4.59
CA SER A 208 1.67 30.51 5.66
C SER A 208 2.06 29.32 6.54
N PRO A 209 3.17 29.41 7.30
CA PRO A 209 3.48 28.44 8.34
C PRO A 209 2.26 28.25 9.24
N THR A 210 1.93 26.99 9.55
CA THR A 210 0.84 26.70 10.48
C THR A 210 1.28 27.06 11.89
N ASN A 211 0.74 28.16 12.43
CA ASN A 211 1.00 28.55 13.80
C ASN A 211 0.18 27.69 14.78
N ASN A 212 0.86 27.02 15.71
CA ASN A 212 0.32 26.49 16.98
C ASN A 212 -0.94 25.61 16.98
N LEU A 213 -1.27 24.91 15.89
CA LEU A 213 -2.39 23.98 15.90
C LEU A 213 -1.96 22.51 16.01
N PHE A 214 -2.35 21.91 17.12
CA PHE A 214 -2.29 20.47 17.38
C PHE A 214 -3.38 19.75 16.58
N THR A 215 -3.14 19.52 15.28
CA THR A 215 -4.08 18.76 14.45
C THR A 215 -3.81 17.26 14.56
N SER A 216 -4.60 16.55 15.37
CA SER A 216 -4.66 15.09 15.39
C SER A 216 -5.59 14.60 14.28
N GLN A 217 -5.04 13.92 13.28
CA GLN A 217 -5.82 13.36 12.17
C GLN A 217 -5.92 11.84 12.34
N ILE A 218 -6.88 11.39 13.14
CA ILE A 218 -7.21 9.97 13.24
C ILE A 218 -8.07 9.60 12.03
N ASN A 219 -7.52 8.77 11.15
CA ASN A 219 -8.25 8.10 10.07
C ASN A 219 -8.41 6.61 10.45
N ARG A 220 -9.43 5.92 9.93
CA ARG A 220 -9.55 4.45 9.98
C ARG A 220 -8.30 3.66 9.57
N PHE A 221 -7.37 4.28 8.84
CA PHE A 221 -6.08 3.69 8.44
C PHE A 221 -4.90 4.08 9.35
N HIS A 222 -5.12 4.83 10.44
CA HIS A 222 -4.11 5.00 11.49
C HIS A 222 -3.99 3.70 12.28
N ARG A 223 -2.75 3.24 12.47
CA ARG A 223 -2.49 2.10 13.34
C ARG A 223 -2.53 2.56 14.80
N SER A 224 -3.10 1.74 15.68
CA SER A 224 -3.19 2.04 17.12
C SER A 224 -1.83 2.18 17.80
N ASP A 225 -0.78 1.56 17.24
CA ASP A 225 0.61 1.65 17.72
C ASP A 225 1.37 2.87 17.18
N GLN A 226 0.78 3.61 16.25
CA GLN A 226 1.34 4.86 15.76
C GLN A 226 1.05 5.94 16.82
N GLN A 227 2.07 6.28 17.64
CA GLN A 227 1.99 7.45 18.50
C GLN A 227 1.48 8.63 17.69
N LEU A 228 0.51 9.36 18.24
CA LEU A 228 0.08 10.64 17.71
C LEU A 228 1.32 11.52 17.58
N LYS A 229 1.89 11.58 16.37
CA LYS A 229 3.04 12.44 16.11
C LYS A 229 2.49 13.86 16.14
N ILE A 230 2.64 14.49 17.30
CA ILE A 230 2.53 15.93 17.42
C ILE A 230 3.55 16.51 16.45
N LYS A 231 3.09 16.99 15.29
CA LYS A 231 3.96 17.71 14.37
C LYS A 231 4.34 19.01 15.07
N LYS A 232 5.63 19.21 15.29
CA LYS A 232 6.15 20.53 15.64
C LYS A 232 5.81 21.50 14.49
N PRO A 233 5.61 22.80 14.77
CA PRO A 233 5.48 23.80 13.71
C PRO A 233 6.67 23.65 12.76
N ASN A 234 6.42 23.48 11.46
CA ASN A 234 7.49 23.54 10.48
C ASN A 234 7.95 25.00 10.40
N GLU A 235 9.15 25.29 10.89
CA GLU A 235 9.74 26.64 10.91
C GLU A 235 10.25 27.10 9.53
N GLY A 236 10.10 26.28 8.48
CA GLY A 236 10.59 26.57 7.14
C GLY A 236 9.66 26.08 6.02
N PRO A 237 9.94 26.50 4.77
CA PRO A 237 9.12 26.12 3.63
C PRO A 237 9.18 24.60 3.38
N PRO A 238 8.05 23.98 3.01
CA PRO A 238 8.02 22.54 2.76
C PRO A 238 8.86 22.16 1.53
N PRO A 239 9.45 20.96 1.50
CA PRO A 239 10.27 20.50 0.39
C PRO A 239 9.49 20.45 -0.93
N ASN A 240 10.09 20.92 -2.02
CA ASN A 240 9.50 20.80 -3.36
C ASN A 240 9.81 19.42 -3.99
N ILE A 241 9.11 18.37 -3.56
CA ILE A 241 9.30 17.03 -4.12
C ILE A 241 8.70 16.86 -5.54
N HIS A 242 7.85 17.80 -5.98
CA HIS A 242 7.13 17.71 -7.26
C HIS A 242 7.78 18.55 -8.35
N SER A 243 8.77 19.39 -8.02
CA SER A 243 9.40 20.33 -8.96
C SER A 243 8.35 21.21 -9.66
N ASP A 244 8.42 21.35 -10.97
CA ASP A 244 7.47 22.14 -11.80
C ASP A 244 6.25 21.32 -12.25
N GLN A 245 6.16 20.05 -11.86
CA GLN A 245 5.13 19.15 -12.34
C GLN A 245 3.82 19.35 -11.57
N PRO A 246 2.66 19.28 -12.25
CA PRO A 246 1.36 19.16 -11.58
C PRO A 246 1.31 17.93 -10.68
N PHE A 247 0.72 18.11 -9.51
CA PHE A 247 0.45 17.04 -8.56
C PHE A 247 -0.95 17.22 -7.95
N LEU A 248 -1.47 16.16 -7.35
CA LEU A 248 -2.77 16.21 -6.69
C LEU A 248 -2.64 16.67 -5.25
N ILE A 249 -3.52 17.60 -4.88
CA ILE A 249 -3.78 18.01 -3.51
C ILE A 249 -5.18 17.61 -3.09
N LYS A 250 -5.34 17.38 -1.79
CA LYS A 250 -6.64 17.25 -1.14
C LYS A 250 -6.91 18.51 -0.34
N ILE A 251 -8.09 19.08 -0.57
CA ILE A 251 -8.63 20.20 0.19
C ILE A 251 -9.78 19.64 1.02
N GLN A 252 -9.71 19.78 2.33
CA GLN A 252 -10.75 19.37 3.26
C GLN A 252 -11.16 20.55 4.10
N VAL A 253 -12.45 20.85 4.17
CA VAL A 253 -12.97 22.03 4.84
C VAL A 253 -13.91 21.64 5.97
N ASN A 254 -13.97 22.47 6.99
CA ASN A 254 -14.95 22.40 8.06
C ASN A 254 -15.38 23.82 8.46
N ALA A 255 -16.23 23.94 9.49
CA ALA A 255 -16.70 25.26 9.93
C ALA A 255 -15.59 26.19 10.43
N PHE A 256 -14.43 25.65 10.83
CA PHE A 256 -13.35 26.39 11.47
C PHE A 256 -12.18 26.70 10.53
N GLY A 257 -11.99 25.94 9.46
CA GLY A 257 -10.82 26.10 8.59
C GLY A 257 -10.77 25.11 7.43
N SER A 258 -9.71 25.24 6.64
CA SER A 258 -9.38 24.36 5.52
C SER A 258 -8.03 23.68 5.74
N LEU A 259 -7.94 22.39 5.40
CA LEU A 259 -6.73 21.58 5.43
C LEU A 259 -6.33 21.24 3.98
N VAL A 260 -5.13 21.66 3.59
CA VAL A 260 -4.59 21.45 2.24
C VAL A 260 -3.28 20.66 2.32
N TYR A 261 -3.21 19.55 1.59
CA TYR A 261 -2.03 18.67 1.59
C TYR A 261 -1.93 17.83 0.33
N ASP A 262 -0.73 17.40 -0.01
CA ASP A 262 -0.47 16.44 -1.08
C ASP A 262 -0.51 14.99 -0.59
N ARG A 263 -0.43 14.04 -1.52
CA ARG A 263 -0.55 12.60 -1.22
C ARG A 263 0.62 12.08 -0.38
N ALA A 264 1.82 12.60 -0.60
CA ALA A 264 3.02 12.21 0.13
C ALA A 264 3.09 12.82 1.54
N ARG A 265 2.21 13.79 1.86
CA ARG A 265 2.30 14.64 3.05
C ARG A 265 3.64 15.39 3.10
N SER A 266 4.15 15.81 1.94
CA SER A 266 5.34 16.68 1.83
C SER A 266 5.08 18.06 2.40
N PHE A 267 3.82 18.52 2.33
CA PHE A 267 3.32 19.67 3.05
C PHE A 267 1.93 19.39 3.63
N GLU A 268 1.57 20.18 4.63
CA GLU A 268 0.26 20.19 5.26
C GLU A 268 0.02 21.59 5.78
N TRP A 269 -0.99 22.27 5.25
CA TRP A 269 -1.31 23.64 5.62
C TRP A 269 -2.74 23.72 6.14
N ASN A 270 -2.89 24.32 7.30
CA ASN A 270 -4.19 24.74 7.82
C ASN A 270 -4.39 26.21 7.45
N VAL A 271 -5.54 26.52 6.86
CA VAL A 271 -5.92 27.86 6.42
C VAL A 271 -7.15 28.28 7.20
N PHE A 272 -7.04 29.40 7.90
CA PHE A 272 -8.12 29.98 8.70
C PHE A 272 -8.59 31.29 8.09
N SER A 273 -9.90 31.54 8.20
CA SER A 273 -10.50 32.79 7.69
C SER A 273 -9.87 34.04 8.33
N ALA A 274 -9.51 33.97 9.63
CA ALA A 274 -8.88 35.07 10.36
C ALA A 274 -7.46 35.42 9.86
N GLU A 275 -6.72 34.45 9.31
CA GLU A 275 -5.34 34.66 8.84
C GLU A 275 -5.28 34.95 7.35
N LYS A 276 -6.10 34.25 6.55
CA LYS A 276 -6.09 34.24 5.08
C LYS A 276 -7.52 34.11 4.53
N PRO A 277 -8.34 35.17 4.59
CA PRO A 277 -9.75 35.10 4.21
C PRO A 277 -9.96 34.70 2.75
N ASP A 278 -9.15 35.22 1.82
CA ASP A 278 -9.27 34.93 0.39
C ASP A 278 -8.93 33.47 0.06
N THR A 279 -7.83 32.97 0.62
CA THR A 279 -7.40 31.57 0.47
C THR A 279 -8.41 30.62 1.10
N TRP A 280 -8.94 30.97 2.27
CA TRP A 280 -9.98 30.22 2.94
C TRP A 280 -11.26 30.15 2.08
N ALA A 281 -11.73 31.27 1.55
CA ALA A 281 -12.91 31.34 0.70
C ALA A 281 -12.73 30.48 -0.57
N ALA A 282 -11.59 30.61 -1.25
CA ALA A 282 -11.27 29.80 -2.43
C ALA A 282 -11.24 28.29 -2.12
N CYS A 283 -10.67 27.88 -0.97
CA CYS A 283 -10.70 26.49 -0.53
C CYS A 283 -12.13 25.98 -0.30
N HIS A 284 -12.99 26.77 0.33
CA HIS A 284 -14.39 26.43 0.56
C HIS A 284 -15.19 26.33 -0.75
N ASP A 285 -14.99 27.26 -1.68
CA ASP A 285 -15.65 27.22 -2.99
C ASP A 285 -15.23 25.99 -3.81
N MET A 286 -13.94 25.66 -3.81
CA MET A 286 -13.47 24.43 -4.43
C MET A 286 -14.05 23.18 -3.75
N ALA A 287 -14.13 23.16 -2.42
CA ALA A 287 -14.64 22.02 -1.67
C ALA A 287 -16.14 21.78 -1.90
N ARG A 288 -16.95 22.84 -2.11
CA ARG A 288 -18.38 22.77 -2.47
C ARG A 288 -18.65 21.90 -3.70
N THR A 289 -17.74 21.91 -4.67
CA THR A 289 -17.83 21.08 -5.89
C THR A 289 -17.46 19.61 -5.65
N GLY A 290 -16.96 19.27 -4.48
CA GLY A 290 -16.48 17.94 -4.12
C GLY A 290 -17.49 17.12 -3.32
N PHE A 291 -16.97 16.16 -2.55
CA PHE A 291 -17.77 15.20 -1.80
C PHE A 291 -18.53 15.90 -0.65
N LEU A 292 -19.86 15.99 -0.79
CA LEU A 292 -20.78 16.63 0.17
C LEU A 292 -20.36 18.06 0.57
N GLY A 293 -19.62 18.75 -0.29
CA GLY A 293 -19.07 20.07 0.01
C GLY A 293 -17.96 20.11 1.07
N ALA A 294 -17.52 18.97 1.59
CA ALA A 294 -16.57 18.88 2.71
C ALA A 294 -15.13 18.59 2.28
N LYS A 295 -14.94 18.03 1.08
CA LYS A 295 -13.59 17.74 0.55
C LYS A 295 -13.58 17.67 -0.96
N CYS A 296 -12.48 18.07 -1.58
CA CYS A 296 -12.23 17.89 -3.00
C CYS A 296 -10.76 17.56 -3.28
N TYR A 297 -10.49 17.15 -4.52
CA TYR A 297 -9.15 16.92 -5.04
C TYR A 297 -8.92 17.86 -6.20
N ARG A 298 -7.74 18.50 -6.24
CA ARG A 298 -7.35 19.44 -7.28
C ARG A 298 -5.92 19.24 -7.73
N TRP A 299 -5.67 19.58 -8.99
CA TRP A 299 -4.32 19.68 -9.52
C TRP A 299 -3.68 20.97 -9.02
N ALA A 300 -2.44 20.89 -8.57
CA ALA A 300 -1.66 22.03 -8.11
C ALA A 300 -0.26 22.01 -8.71
N LYS A 301 0.34 23.19 -8.86
CA LYS A 301 1.75 23.42 -9.20
C LYS A 301 2.37 24.32 -8.15
N ARG A 302 3.63 24.09 -7.81
CA ARG A 302 4.36 24.97 -6.89
C ARG A 302 4.89 26.17 -7.65
N GLU A 303 4.51 27.38 -7.25
CA GLU A 303 5.02 28.63 -7.86
C GLU A 303 6.13 29.25 -7.01
N SER A 304 6.04 29.10 -5.70
CA SER A 304 7.09 29.51 -4.78
C SER A 304 6.99 28.70 -3.48
N ASP A 305 7.81 29.07 -2.50
CA ASP A 305 7.85 28.37 -1.22
C ASP A 305 6.53 28.31 -0.46
N TRP A 306 5.67 29.30 -0.66
CA TRP A 306 4.39 29.43 0.03
C TRP A 306 3.22 29.66 -0.94
N LYS A 307 3.42 29.49 -2.25
CA LYS A 307 2.37 29.67 -3.26
C LYS A 307 2.12 28.40 -4.06
N LEU A 308 0.86 28.02 -4.16
CA LEU A 308 0.40 27.00 -5.10
C LEU A 308 -0.54 27.61 -6.11
N SER A 309 -0.29 27.31 -7.38
CA SER A 309 -1.25 27.48 -8.46
C SER A 309 -2.17 26.28 -8.47
N ILE A 310 -3.46 26.46 -8.23
CA ILE A 310 -4.45 25.38 -8.11
C ILE A 310 -5.45 25.47 -9.26
N CYS A 311 -5.63 24.37 -9.98
CA CYS A 311 -6.62 24.29 -11.04
C CYS A 311 -8.02 24.17 -10.44
N VAL A 312 -8.94 25.06 -10.81
CA VAL A 312 -10.27 25.14 -10.16
C VAL A 312 -11.34 24.29 -10.86
N ASP A 313 -11.22 24.12 -12.17
CA ASP A 313 -12.24 23.56 -13.08
C ASP A 313 -11.92 22.15 -13.60
N ARG A 314 -10.64 21.74 -13.59
CA ARG A 314 -10.22 20.39 -13.99
C ARG A 314 -10.03 19.52 -12.75
N VAL A 315 -10.93 18.57 -12.56
CA VAL A 315 -10.88 17.58 -11.48
C VAL A 315 -10.21 16.28 -11.94
N PRO A 316 -9.69 15.46 -11.02
CA PRO A 316 -9.17 14.14 -11.37
C PRO A 316 -10.27 13.25 -11.95
N ASP A 317 -9.90 12.45 -12.95
CA ASP A 317 -10.84 11.57 -13.69
C ASP A 317 -11.52 10.52 -12.80
N GLU A 318 -10.75 9.94 -11.89
CA GLU A 318 -11.22 9.00 -10.89
C GLU A 318 -11.04 9.62 -9.51
N MET A 319 -11.92 9.26 -8.56
CA MET A 319 -11.72 9.66 -7.17
C MET A 319 -10.43 8.99 -6.67
N PRO A 320 -9.36 9.76 -6.40
CA PRO A 320 -8.09 9.17 -6.04
C PRO A 320 -8.22 8.43 -4.71
N LYS A 321 -7.63 7.23 -4.62
CA LYS A 321 -7.51 6.50 -3.35
C LYS A 321 -6.59 7.29 -2.42
N TRP A 322 -7.21 8.04 -1.50
CA TRP A 322 -6.62 8.97 -0.54
C TRP A 322 -7.11 8.72 0.89
#